data_AF-A0A5C2HD54-F1
#
_entry.id   AF-A0A5C2HD54-F1
#
_cell.length_a   1.000
_cell.length_b   1.000
_cell.length_c   1.000
_cell.angle_alpha   90.00
_cell.angle_beta   90.00
_cell.angle_gamma   90.00
#
_symmetry.space_group_name_H-M   'P 1'
#
loop_
_entity.id
_entity.type
_entity.pdbx_description
1 polymer ?
#
loop_
_entity_poly.entity_id
_entity_poly.type
_entity_poly.pdbx_seq_one_letter_code
_entity_poly.pdbx_strand_id
1 'polypeptide(L)'
;MINIKLELKNLIEKTMIPESKNFIEELDDLINNNKATKDDIEAKKEMLVFLSELETILSAISKNDITDKEAADIYEKIINMLEQAED
;
A
#
# COMPACT_ATOMS: atom_id res chain seq x y z
N MET A 1 -22.48 13.23 -0.63
CA MET A 1 -22.52 11.78 -0.39
C MET A 1 -21.08 11.32 -0.43
N ILE A 2 -20.51 10.96 0.72
CA ILE A 2 -19.15 10.43 0.76
C ILE A 2 -19.17 9.07 0.07
N ASN A 3 -18.33 8.88 -0.94
CA ASN A 3 -18.18 7.61 -1.61
C ASN A 3 -16.92 6.94 -1.04
N ILE A 4 -17.11 6.11 -0.02
CA ILE A 4 -16.01 5.46 0.70
C ILE A 4 -15.08 4.66 -0.22
N LYS A 5 -15.60 4.07 -1.31
CA LYS A 5 -14.79 3.41 -2.35
C LYS A 5 -13.88 4.39 -3.08
N LEU A 6 -14.35 5.61 -3.32
CA LEU A 6 -13.54 6.67 -3.94
C LEU A 6 -12.47 7.20 -2.97
N GLU A 7 -12.79 7.32 -1.68
CA GLU A 7 -11.82 7.72 -0.64
C GLU A 7 -10.72 6.66 -0.49
N LEU A 8 -11.10 5.39 -0.34
CA LEU A 8 -10.16 4.26 -0.30
C LEU A 8 -9.29 4.19 -1.56
N LYS A 9 -9.91 4.31 -2.74
CA LYS A 9 -9.17 4.35 -4.00
C LYS A 9 -8.16 5.50 -4.03
N ASN A 10 -8.56 6.71 -3.66
CA ASN A 10 -7.69 7.88 -3.67
C ASN A 10 -6.52 7.71 -2.70
N LEU A 11 -6.76 7.21 -1.49
CA LEU A 11 -5.71 6.96 -0.50
C LEU A 11 -4.66 5.97 -1.05
N ILE A 12 -5.12 4.86 -1.62
CA ILE A 12 -4.22 3.85 -2.18
C ILE A 12 -3.45 4.41 -3.39
N GLU A 13 -4.13 5.04 -4.35
CA GLU A 13 -3.50 5.51 -5.60
C GLU A 13 -2.56 6.71 -5.41
N LYS A 14 -2.89 7.63 -4.49
CA LYS A 14 -2.19 8.92 -4.36
C LYS A 14 -1.17 8.95 -3.24
N THR A 15 -1.28 8.05 -2.26
CA THR A 15 -0.42 8.03 -1.08
C THR A 15 0.33 6.71 -1.02
N MET A 16 -0.38 5.60 -0.79
CA MET A 16 0.26 4.34 -0.44
C MET A 16 1.09 3.74 -1.58
N ILE A 17 0.55 3.66 -2.80
CA ILE A 17 1.29 3.11 -3.94
C ILE A 17 2.55 3.94 -4.25
N PRO A 18 2.47 5.28 -4.36
CA PRO A 18 3.67 6.11 -4.53
C PRO A 18 4.71 5.91 -3.43
N GLU A 19 4.30 5.89 -2.16
CA GLU A 19 5.22 5.73 -1.03
C GLU A 19 5.88 4.35 -1.02
N SER A 20 5.12 3.28 -1.23
CA SER A 20 5.66 1.92 -1.35
C SER A 20 6.65 1.81 -2.53
N LYS A 21 6.35 2.45 -3.67
CA LYS A 21 7.27 2.45 -4.82
C LYS A 21 8.56 3.19 -4.53
N ASN A 22 8.49 4.37 -3.89
CA ASN A 22 9.67 5.12 -3.49
C ASN A 22 10.54 4.31 -2.53
N PHE A 23 9.94 3.66 -1.54
CA PHE A 23 10.69 2.82 -0.61
C PHE A 23 11.35 1.60 -1.30
N ILE A 24 10.65 0.96 -2.25
CA ILE A 24 11.25 -0.10 -3.08
C ILE A 24 12.44 0.43 -3.88
N GLU A 25 12.34 1.64 -4.43
CA GLU A 25 13.43 2.28 -5.18
C GLU A 25 14.65 2.56 -4.30
N GLU A 26 14.45 3.04 -3.07
CA GLU A 26 15.52 3.22 -2.09
C GLU A 26 16.23 1.90 -1.74
N LEU A 27 15.46 0.81 -1.56
CA LEU A 27 16.01 -0.52 -1.33
C LEU A 27 16.75 -1.04 -2.56
N ASP A 28 16.25 -0.78 -3.77
CA ASP A 28 16.92 -1.11 -5.01
C ASP A 28 18.26 -0.40 -5.14
N ASP A 29 18.34 0.88 -4.77
CA ASP A 29 19.59 1.62 -4.72
C ASP A 29 20.60 0.99 -3.75
N LEU A 30 20.16 0.56 -2.56
CA LEU A 30 21.03 -0.16 -1.62
C LEU A 30 21.55 -1.48 -2.21
N ILE A 31 20.69 -2.24 -2.88
CA ILE A 31 21.05 -3.52 -3.50
C ILE A 31 22.05 -3.29 -4.64
N ASN A 32 21.75 -2.36 -5.54
CA ASN A 32 22.58 -2.05 -6.71
C ASN A 32 23.96 -1.53 -6.31
N ASN A 33 24.07 -0.85 -5.17
CA ASN A 33 25.33 -0.36 -4.63
C ASN A 33 26.06 -1.38 -3.73
N ASN A 34 25.58 -2.63 -3.62
CA ASN A 34 26.10 -3.65 -2.68
C ASN A 34 26.15 -3.18 -1.22
N LYS A 35 25.22 -2.30 -0.83
CA LYS A 35 25.07 -1.76 0.53
C LYS A 35 23.91 -2.39 1.30
N ALA A 36 23.04 -3.11 0.62
CA ALA A 36 21.90 -3.78 1.24
C ALA A 36 22.34 -4.90 2.20
N THR A 37 21.69 -4.92 3.36
CA THR A 37 21.71 -6.04 4.30
C THR A 37 20.71 -7.11 3.88
N LYS A 38 20.69 -8.24 4.61
CA LYS A 38 19.64 -9.26 4.42
C LYS A 38 18.25 -8.73 4.75
N ASP A 39 18.16 -7.86 5.74
CA ASP A 39 16.90 -7.29 6.20
C ASP A 39 16.35 -6.33 5.14
N ASP A 40 17.20 -5.54 4.48
CA ASP A 40 16.80 -4.68 3.36
C ASP A 40 16.24 -5.49 2.17
N ILE A 41 16.86 -6.63 1.88
CA ILE A 41 16.38 -7.53 0.81
C ILE A 41 15.03 -8.14 1.17
N GLU A 42 14.81 -8.48 2.44
CA GLU A 42 13.53 -9.04 2.89
C GLU A 42 12.44 -7.97 2.93
N ALA A 43 12.74 -6.79 3.48
CA ALA A 43 11.84 -5.64 3.47
C ALA A 43 11.38 -5.29 2.04
N LYS A 44 12.27 -5.42 1.05
CA LYS A 44 11.89 -5.22 -0.37
C LYS A 44 10.84 -6.22 -0.83
N LYS A 45 11.01 -7.50 -0.49
CA LYS A 45 10.03 -8.55 -0.87
C LYS A 45 8.69 -8.32 -0.19
N GLU A 46 8.70 -7.98 1.10
CA GLU A 46 7.49 -7.64 1.84
C GLU A 46 6.78 -6.44 1.21
N MET A 47 7.51 -5.40 0.83
CA MET A 47 6.93 -4.22 0.18
C MET A 47 6.37 -4.53 -1.22
N LEU A 48 6.98 -5.44 -1.98
CA LEU A 48 6.45 -5.92 -3.26
C LEU A 48 5.14 -6.71 -3.08
N VAL A 49 5.05 -7.54 -2.04
CA VAL A 49 3.81 -8.25 -1.68
C VAL A 49 2.73 -7.25 -1.30
N PHE A 50 3.06 -6.28 -0.44
CA PHE A 50 2.14 -5.22 -0.04
C PHE A 50 1.61 -4.42 -1.24
N LEU A 51 2.48 -4.04 -2.17
CA LEU A 51 2.07 -3.34 -3.40
C LEU A 51 1.07 -4.17 -4.22
N SER A 52 1.29 -5.48 -4.34
CA SER A 52 0.36 -6.39 -5.01
C SER A 52 -1.00 -6.48 -4.30
N GLU A 53 -1.03 -6.41 -2.97
CA GLU A 53 -2.27 -6.37 -2.20
C GLU A 53 -3.05 -5.06 -2.44
N LEU A 54 -2.35 -3.93 -2.48
CA LEU A 54 -2.95 -2.63 -2.83
C LEU A 54 -3.59 -2.63 -4.22
N GLU A 55 -2.89 -3.18 -5.22
CA GLU A 55 -3.42 -3.33 -6.58
C GLU A 55 -4.64 -4.26 -6.63
N THR A 56 -4.66 -5.30 -5.79
CA THR A 56 -5.81 -6.21 -5.65
C THR A 56 -7.04 -5.47 -5.12
N ILE A 57 -6.87 -4.62 -4.10
CA ILE A 57 -7.96 -3.79 -3.57
C ILE A 57 -8.49 -2.82 -4.65
N LEU A 58 -7.60 -2.15 -5.39
CA LEU A 58 -8.01 -1.26 -6.49
C LEU A 58 -8.79 -2.00 -7.59
N SER A 59 -8.34 -3.20 -7.96
CA SER A 59 -9.06 -4.06 -8.91
C SER A 59 -10.46 -4.39 -8.38
N ALA A 60 -10.59 -4.75 -7.11
CA ALA A 60 -11.87 -5.09 -6.50
C ALA A 60 -12.84 -3.90 -6.44
N ILE A 61 -12.33 -2.69 -6.14
CA ILE A 61 -13.11 -1.44 -6.22
C ILE A 61 -13.56 -1.20 -7.66
N SER A 62 -12.65 -1.30 -8.64
CA SER A 62 -12.95 -1.00 -10.05
C SER A 62 -13.95 -1.98 -10.67
N LYS A 63 -13.92 -3.25 -10.25
CA LYS A 63 -14.88 -4.29 -10.68
C LYS A 63 -16.18 -4.25 -9.89
N ASN A 64 -16.25 -3.40 -8.86
CA ASN A 64 -17.34 -3.36 -7.89
C ASN A 64 -17.57 -4.73 -7.21
N ASP A 65 -16.47 -5.45 -6.96
CA ASP A 65 -16.45 -6.77 -6.30
C ASP A 65 -16.57 -6.67 -4.77
N ILE A 66 -16.43 -5.47 -4.22
CA ILE A 66 -16.62 -5.18 -2.78
C ILE A 66 -17.79 -4.23 -2.56
N THR A 67 -18.44 -4.38 -1.41
CA THR A 67 -19.48 -3.50 -0.90
C THR A 67 -18.89 -2.22 -0.29
N ASP A 68 -19.73 -1.22 -0.06
CA ASP A 68 -19.31 0.02 0.61
C ASP A 68 -18.90 -0.26 2.08
N LYS A 69 -19.51 -1.27 2.71
CA LYS A 69 -19.11 -1.71 4.06
C LYS A 69 -17.72 -2.33 4.06
N GLU A 70 -17.45 -3.24 3.13
CA GLU A 70 -16.11 -3.85 3.01
C GLU A 70 -15.04 -2.80 2.68
N ALA A 71 -15.37 -1.82 1.82
CA ALA A 71 -14.49 -0.69 1.55
C ALA A 71 -14.23 0.16 2.80
N ALA A 72 -15.25 0.40 3.64
CA ALA A 72 -15.08 1.12 4.91
C ALA A 72 -14.18 0.34 5.89
N ASP A 73 -14.40 -0.97 6.04
CA ASP A 73 -13.61 -1.83 6.92
C ASP A 73 -12.13 -1.88 6.49
N ILE A 74 -11.85 -1.88 5.17
CA ILE A 74 -10.48 -1.81 4.64
C ILE A 74 -9.88 -0.42 4.89
N TYR A 75 -10.64 0.64 4.62
CA TYR A 75 -10.19 2.01 4.85
C TYR A 75 -9.79 2.25 6.31
N GLU A 76 -10.64 1.85 7.26
CA GLU A 76 -10.36 1.97 8.69
C GLU A 76 -9.10 1.21 9.10
N LYS A 77 -8.89 0.00 8.58
CA LYS A 77 -7.66 -0.76 8.83
C LYS A 77 -6.41 -0.04 8.32
N ILE A 78 -6.47 0.54 7.11
CA ILE A 78 -5.35 1.28 6.54
C ILE A 78 -5.05 2.52 7.37
N ILE A 79 -6.07 3.30 7.75
CA ILE A 79 -5.87 4.49 8.59
C ILE A 79 -5.25 4.10 9.94
N ASN A 80 -5.78 3.07 10.60
CA ASN A 80 -5.21 2.59 11.87
C ASN A 80 -3.74 2.15 11.74
N MET A 81 -3.36 1.54 10.61
CA MET A 81 -1.98 1.17 10.33
C MET A 81 -1.08 2.39 10.13
N LEU A 82 -1.56 3.41 9.41
CA LEU A 82 -0.82 4.65 9.16
C LEU A 82 -0.64 5.46 10.45
N GLU A 83 -1.69 5.59 11.26
CA GLU A 83 -1.63 6.28 12.56
C GLU A 83 -0.63 5.61 13.51
N GLN A 84 -0.55 4.27 13.51
CA GLN A 84 0.45 3.53 14.29
C GLN A 84 1.88 3.65 13.76
N ALA A 85 2.06 4.06 12.50
CA ALA A 85 3.38 4.25 11.90
C ALA A 85 3.93 5.68 12.15
N GLU A 86 3.07 6.63 12.52
CA GLU A 86 3.45 8.01 12.85
C GLU A 86 3.82 8.21 14.34
N ASP A 87 3.46 7.25 15.22
CA ASP A 87 3.77 7.22 16.67
C ASP A 87 5.10 6.48 16.98
#